data_AF-A0A925VR03-F1
#
_entry.id   AF-A0A925VR03-F1
#
_cell.length_a   1.000
_cell.length_b   1.000
_cell.length_c   1.000
_cell.angle_alpha   90.00
_cell.angle_beta   90.00
_cell.angle_gamma   90.00
#
_symmetry.space_group_name_H-M   'P 1'
#
loop_
_entity.id
_entity.type
_entity.pdbx_description
1 polymer ?
#
loop_
_entity_poly.entity_id
_entity_poly.type
_entity_poly.pdbx_seq_one_letter_code
_entity_poly.pdbx_strand_id
1 'polypeptide(L)'
;MTDNEFARWERPYRTMTLNPFNALPEDRQLAAVYATGTYVARRWQEADEAVLLYELPGRFFVELTYHVDTNEFQYLFPFAAGGEDDRLEDYALFVQLPGWLPARE
;
A
#
# COMPACT_ATOMS: atom_id res chain seq x y z
N MET A 1 -11.94 -41.01 12.84
CA MET A 1 -11.64 -39.69 13.45
C MET A 1 -10.94 -38.91 12.36
N THR A 2 -11.70 -38.10 11.63
CA THR A 2 -11.30 -37.49 10.36
C THR A 2 -10.62 -36.16 10.61
N ASP A 3 -9.30 -36.14 10.42
CA ASP A 3 -8.53 -34.95 10.05
C ASP A 3 -9.02 -34.47 8.67
N ASN A 4 -9.98 -33.53 8.62
CA ASN A 4 -10.13 -32.57 7.49
C ASN A 4 -11.38 -31.65 7.58
N GLU A 5 -11.67 -31.05 8.74
CA GLU A 5 -12.74 -30.03 8.82
C GLU A 5 -12.27 -28.62 9.23
N PHE A 6 -10.95 -28.40 9.36
CA PHE A 6 -10.40 -27.08 9.72
C PHE A 6 -9.87 -26.26 8.53
N ALA A 7 -9.78 -26.84 7.33
CA ALA A 7 -9.31 -26.13 6.13
C ALA A 7 -10.40 -25.32 5.38
N ARG A 8 -11.62 -25.22 5.94
CA ARG A 8 -12.76 -24.54 5.28
C ARG A 8 -12.99 -23.09 5.76
N TRP A 9 -12.23 -22.63 6.75
CA TRP A 9 -12.35 -21.27 7.31
C TRP A 9 -11.32 -20.30 6.74
N GLU A 10 -11.13 -20.36 5.43
CA GLU A 10 -10.34 -19.34 4.75
C GLU A 10 -11.15 -18.06 4.73
N ARG A 11 -10.65 -17.07 5.48
CA ARG A 11 -11.25 -15.77 5.70
C ARG A 11 -11.84 -15.22 4.38
N PRO A 12 -13.08 -14.70 4.36
CA PRO A 12 -13.72 -14.18 3.15
C PRO A 12 -13.00 -12.98 2.50
N TYR A 13 -11.90 -12.52 3.08
CA TYR A 13 -11.01 -11.49 2.54
C TYR A 13 -9.88 -12.06 1.67
N ARG A 14 -10.07 -13.26 1.10
CA ARG A 14 -9.12 -13.91 0.20
C ARG A 14 -8.87 -13.02 -1.02
N THR A 15 -7.79 -12.25 -0.91
CA THR A 15 -7.04 -11.61 -1.99
C THR A 15 -7.87 -10.66 -2.83
N MET A 16 -8.16 -9.47 -2.29
CA MET A 16 -8.42 -8.32 -3.17
C MET A 16 -7.24 -8.21 -4.16
N THR A 17 -7.46 -7.85 -5.41
CA THR A 17 -6.35 -7.63 -6.36
C THR A 17 -6.55 -6.28 -7.00
N LEU A 18 -5.52 -5.77 -7.68
CA LEU A 18 -5.53 -4.41 -8.25
C LEU A 18 -6.75 -4.17 -9.14
N ASN A 19 -7.10 -5.12 -10.01
CA ASN A 19 -8.23 -4.97 -10.95
C ASN A 19 -9.60 -4.85 -10.25
N PRO A 20 -10.01 -5.78 -9.37
CA PRO A 20 -11.21 -5.62 -8.55
C PRO A 20 -11.21 -4.36 -7.69
N PHE A 21 -10.05 -3.95 -7.14
CA PHE A 21 -9.94 -2.71 -6.38
C PHE A 21 -10.26 -1.50 -7.25
N ASN A 22 -9.66 -1.41 -8.45
CA ASN A 22 -9.89 -0.33 -9.40
C ASN A 22 -11.34 -0.25 -9.90
N ALA A 23 -12.10 -1.35 -9.83
CA ALA A 23 -13.51 -1.38 -10.19
C ALA A 23 -14.43 -0.82 -9.08
N LEU A 24 -13.91 -0.60 -7.86
CA LEU A 24 -14.68 -0.01 -6.78
C LEU A 24 -14.82 1.52 -6.98
N PRO A 25 -15.93 2.12 -6.53
CA PRO A 25 -16.02 3.56 -6.32
C PRO A 25 -14.94 4.08 -5.35
N GLU A 26 -14.48 5.32 -5.51
CA GLU A 26 -13.38 5.90 -4.72
C GLU A 26 -13.62 5.84 -3.21
N ASP A 27 -14.84 6.12 -2.74
CA ASP A 27 -15.21 6.02 -1.32
C ASP A 27 -15.02 4.59 -0.78
N ARG A 28 -15.30 3.59 -1.62
CA ARG A 28 -15.12 2.17 -1.31
C ARG A 28 -13.66 1.74 -1.39
N GLN A 29 -12.89 2.30 -2.33
CA GLN A 29 -11.45 2.10 -2.39
C GLN A 29 -10.78 2.62 -1.11
N LEU A 30 -11.08 3.87 -0.73
CA LEU A 30 -10.56 4.50 0.49
C LEU A 30 -10.92 3.70 1.74
N ALA A 31 -12.19 3.29 1.88
CA ALA A 31 -12.62 2.45 2.99
C ALA A 31 -11.88 1.10 3.03
N ALA A 32 -11.61 0.50 1.87
CA ALA A 32 -10.91 -0.77 1.78
C ALA A 32 -9.42 -0.64 2.16
N VAL A 33 -8.76 0.46 1.80
CA VAL A 33 -7.39 0.78 2.23
C VAL A 33 -7.32 0.85 3.76
N TYR A 34 -8.21 1.61 4.40
CA TYR A 34 -8.21 1.71 5.87
C TYR A 34 -8.59 0.41 6.58
N ALA A 35 -9.48 -0.39 5.99
CA ALA A 35 -9.94 -1.63 6.60
C ALA A 35 -8.93 -2.78 6.49
N THR A 36 -8.15 -2.82 5.41
CA THR A 36 -7.35 -4.01 5.06
C THR A 36 -5.90 -3.73 4.70
N GLY A 37 -5.54 -2.47 4.43
CA GLY A 37 -4.20 -2.07 4.07
C GLY A 37 -3.24 -2.13 5.25
N THR A 38 -2.02 -2.58 4.97
CA THR A 38 -0.89 -2.48 5.89
C THR A 38 -0.10 -1.23 5.54
N TYR A 39 0.00 -0.29 6.48
CA TYR A 39 0.83 0.90 6.29
C TYR A 39 2.30 0.49 6.13
N VAL A 40 2.95 1.03 5.09
CA VAL A 40 4.34 0.72 4.74
C VAL A 40 5.23 1.92 5.02
N ALA A 41 4.90 3.07 4.46
CA ALA A 41 5.76 4.25 4.49
C ALA A 41 4.97 5.54 4.27
N ARG A 42 5.64 6.67 4.50
CA ARG A 42 5.18 8.00 4.15
C ARG A 42 6.30 8.76 3.46
N ARG A 43 5.98 9.50 2.41
CA ARG A 43 6.85 10.50 1.80
C ARG A 43 6.15 11.86 1.74
N TRP A 44 6.96 12.90 1.55
CA TRP A 44 6.49 14.25 1.26
C TRP A 44 6.51 14.45 -0.25
N GLN A 45 5.45 15.03 -0.79
CA GLN A 45 5.36 15.38 -2.20
C GLN A 45 5.56 16.88 -2.38
N GLU A 46 4.76 17.67 -1.67
CA GLU A 46 4.86 19.13 -1.58
C GLU A 46 4.94 19.56 -0.10
N ALA A 47 5.07 20.86 0.17
CA ALA A 47 5.21 21.39 1.54
C ALA A 47 4.01 21.04 2.45
N ASP A 48 2.82 20.95 1.87
CA ASP A 48 1.53 20.70 2.50
C ASP A 48 0.92 19.35 2.12
N GLU A 49 1.63 18.52 1.34
CA GLU A 49 1.15 17.22 0.88
C GLU A 49 2.02 16.08 1.37
N ALA A 50 1.37 15.12 2.03
CA ALA A 50 2.00 13.86 2.39
C ALA A 50 1.30 12.71 1.68
N VAL A 51 2.10 11.72 1.31
CA VAL A 51 1.66 10.52 0.61
C VAL A 51 1.94 9.32 1.49
N LEU A 52 0.88 8.59 1.85
CA LEU A 52 0.98 7.34 2.61
C LEU A 52 0.95 6.15 1.67
N LEU A 53 1.89 5.23 1.83
CA LEU A 53 1.95 3.99 1.10
C LEU A 53 1.34 2.86 1.93
N TYR A 54 0.36 2.18 1.36
CA TYR A 54 -0.23 0.97 1.93
C TYR A 54 -0.01 -0.23 1.00
N GLU A 55 0.29 -1.39 1.58
CA GLU A 55 0.22 -2.69 0.88
C GLU A 55 -1.14 -3.33 1.19
N LEU A 56 -1.89 -3.71 0.16
CA LEU A 56 -3.19 -4.37 0.31
C LEU A 56 -3.09 -5.90 0.19
N PRO A 57 -4.07 -6.65 0.75
CA PRO A 57 -4.24 -8.06 0.41
C PRO A 57 -4.32 -8.15 -1.11
N GLY A 58 -3.49 -8.99 -1.74
CA GLY A 58 -3.29 -8.94 -3.19
C GLY A 58 -1.88 -8.63 -3.66
N ARG A 59 -1.01 -8.19 -2.74
CA ARG A 59 0.38 -7.79 -3.07
C ARG A 59 0.45 -6.66 -4.09
N PHE A 60 -0.42 -5.67 -3.91
CA PHE A 60 -0.39 -4.41 -4.65
C PHE A 60 -0.38 -3.26 -3.64
N PHE A 61 -0.07 -2.07 -4.13
CA PHE A 61 0.14 -0.88 -3.32
C PHE A 61 -0.88 0.20 -3.64
N VAL A 62 -1.13 1.05 -2.65
CA VAL A 62 -1.95 2.26 -2.82
C VAL A 62 -1.21 3.41 -2.18
N GLU A 63 -0.96 4.46 -2.96
CA GLU A 63 -0.63 5.78 -2.43
C GLU A 63 -1.91 6.50 -2.03
N LEU A 64 -1.93 7.10 -0.85
CA LEU A 64 -3.01 7.95 -0.35
C LEU A 64 -2.44 9.33 -0.06
N THR A 65 -2.84 10.31 -0.86
CA THR A 65 -2.38 11.70 -0.73
C THR A 65 -3.36 12.50 0.09
N TYR A 66 -2.84 13.27 1.05
CA TYR A 66 -3.64 14.14 1.90
C TYR A 66 -2.95 15.49 2.10
N HIS A 67 -3.77 16.53 2.26
CA HIS A 67 -3.30 17.84 2.69
C HIS A 67 -3.05 17.80 4.20
N VAL A 68 -1.85 18.16 4.64
CA VAL A 68 -1.40 17.91 6.02
C VAL A 68 -2.06 18.85 7.02
N ASP A 69 -2.27 20.12 6.66
CA ASP A 69 -2.85 21.09 7.59
C ASP A 69 -4.36 20.88 7.81
N THR A 70 -5.10 20.52 6.75
CA THR A 70 -6.55 20.27 6.82
C THR A 70 -6.87 18.80 7.13
N ASN A 71 -5.89 17.90 7.01
CA ASN A 71 -6.06 16.45 7.10
C ASN A 71 -7.14 15.92 6.14
N GLU A 72 -7.23 16.53 4.97
CA GLU A 72 -8.20 16.17 3.92
C GLU A 72 -7.57 15.22 2.91
N PHE A 73 -8.28 14.12 2.64
CA PHE A 73 -7.96 13.21 1.55
C PHE A 73 -8.09 13.94 0.21
N GLN A 74 -7.09 13.81 -0.65
CA GLN A 74 -7.10 14.39 -1.98
C GLN A 74 -7.41 13.36 -3.05
N TYR A 75 -6.60 12.30 -3.13
CA TYR A 75 -6.75 11.22 -4.09
C TYR A 75 -5.97 9.99 -3.65
N LEU A 76 -6.25 8.86 -4.29
CA LEU A 76 -5.50 7.62 -4.12
C LEU A 76 -5.02 7.09 -5.46
N PHE A 77 -3.86 6.45 -5.46
CA PHE A 77 -3.26 5.88 -6.67
C PHE A 77 -2.84 4.41 -6.42
N PRO A 78 -3.62 3.45 -6.93
CA PRO A 78 -3.31 2.03 -6.78
C PRO A 78 -2.38 1.53 -7.90
N PHE A 79 -1.37 0.74 -7.55
CA PHE A 79 -0.39 0.21 -8.50
C PHE A 79 0.17 -1.15 -8.06
N ALA A 80 0.81 -1.87 -8.98
CA ALA A 80 1.48 -3.14 -8.71
C ALA A 80 3.00 -2.98 -8.86
N ALA A 81 3.77 -3.67 -8.01
CA ALA A 81 5.22 -3.71 -8.14
C ALA A 81 5.64 -4.35 -9.49
N GLY A 82 6.60 -3.76 -10.16
CA GLY A 82 7.05 -4.13 -11.51
C GLY A 82 6.08 -3.76 -12.63
N GLY A 83 5.00 -3.02 -12.33
CA GLY A 83 4.09 -2.46 -13.34
C GLY A 83 4.68 -1.22 -14.03
N GLU A 84 3.96 -0.70 -15.03
CA GLU A 84 4.34 0.53 -15.75
C GLU A 84 4.39 1.75 -14.81
N ASP A 85 3.44 1.82 -13.87
CA ASP A 85 3.35 2.88 -12.86
C ASP A 85 3.92 2.44 -11.49
N ASP A 86 4.95 1.58 -11.46
CA ASP A 86 5.59 1.22 -10.19
C ASP A 86 6.27 2.45 -9.57
N ARG A 87 5.83 2.81 -8.36
CA ARG A 87 6.34 3.97 -7.61
C ARG A 87 7.18 3.58 -6.40
N LEU A 88 7.49 2.29 -6.20
CA LEU A 88 8.26 1.86 -5.03
C LEU A 88 9.65 2.51 -4.96
N GLU A 89 10.23 2.90 -6.09
CA GLU A 89 11.53 3.58 -6.12
C GLU A 89 11.51 4.94 -5.40
N ASP A 90 10.39 5.66 -5.43
CA ASP A 90 10.24 6.95 -4.73
C ASP A 90 10.34 6.81 -3.21
N TYR A 91 10.07 5.62 -2.69
CA TYR A 91 10.15 5.28 -1.27
C TYR A 91 11.50 4.68 -0.88
N ALA A 92 12.32 4.30 -1.86
CA ALA A 92 13.66 3.77 -1.63
C ALA A 92 14.70 4.89 -1.49
N LEU A 93 14.40 6.09 -1.99
CA LEU A 93 15.20 7.29 -1.76
C LEU A 93 15.33 7.47 -0.24
N PHE A 94 16.56 7.40 0.28
CA PHE A 94 16.92 7.43 1.72
C PHE A 94 16.87 6.10 2.50
N VAL A 95 16.53 4.97 1.88
CA VAL A 95 16.72 3.65 2.50
C VAL A 95 18.17 3.20 2.33
N GLN A 96 18.96 3.26 3.41
CA GLN A 96 20.29 2.64 3.43
C GLN A 96 20.16 1.13 3.61
N LEU A 97 20.50 0.37 2.57
CA LEU A 97 20.59 -1.09 2.67
C LEU A 97 21.82 -1.50 3.51
N PRO A 98 21.73 -2.56 4.34
CA PRO A 98 22.88 -3.10 5.05
C PRO A 98 24.02 -3.43 4.07
N GLY A 99 25.23 -2.90 4.33
CA GLY A 99 26.41 -3.11 3.50
C GLY A 99 26.65 -2.07 2.38
N TRP A 100 25.75 -1.09 2.21
CA TRP A 100 25.92 0.01 1.24
C TRP A 100 27.05 0.98 1.61
N LEU A 101 27.25 1.25 2.90
CA LEU A 101 28.37 2.09 3.34
C LEU A 101 29.67 1.28 3.21
N PRO A 102 30.71 1.80 2.54
CA PRO A 102 32.04 1.20 2.65
C PRO A 102 32.40 1.14 4.13
N ALA A 103 32.99 0.03 4.56
CA ALA A 103 33.47 -0.12 5.92
C ALA A 103 34.30 1.13 6.27
N ARG A 104 33.90 1.85 7.33
CA ARG A 104 34.70 2.97 7.81
C ARG A 104 36.06 2.40 8.24
N GLU A 105 37.11 2.84 7.56
CA GLU A 105 38.50 2.66 7.99
C GLU A 105 38.76 3.37 9.32
#